data_AF-A2ZDA5-F1
#
_entry.id   AF-A2ZDA5-F1
#
_cell.length_a   1.000
_cell.length_b   1.000
_cell.length_c   1.000
_cell.angle_alpha   90.00
_cell.angle_beta   90.00
_cell.angle_gamma   90.00
#
_symmetry.space_group_name_H-M   'P 1'
#
loop_
_entity.id
_entity.type
_entity.pdbx_description
1 polymer ?
#
loop_
_entity_poly.entity_id
_entity_poly.type
_entity_poly.pdbx_seq_one_letter_code
_entity_poly.pdbx_strand_id
1 'polypeptide(L)'
;MAETAITAVLSKFGELASREAAVLVQVGNDIMLLRDRLEWLQAFVRDADRRRRLASDDFTRVWVRQTRDVAFDAEDALDHFFHKNYMNSLRS
;
A
#
# COMPACT_ATOMS: atom_id res chain seq x y z
N MET A 1 27.58 33.05 -16.38
CA MET A 1 27.68 31.62 -16.75
C MET A 1 27.50 30.71 -15.54
N ALA A 2 28.29 30.84 -14.47
CA ALA A 2 28.12 30.04 -13.25
C ALA A 2 26.75 30.27 -12.57
N GLU A 3 26.32 31.52 -12.45
CA GLU A 3 25.02 31.88 -11.87
C GLU A 3 23.84 31.25 -12.62
N THR A 4 23.83 31.34 -13.95
CA THR A 4 22.83 30.70 -14.81
C THR A 4 22.80 29.18 -14.64
N ALA A 5 23.96 28.55 -14.50
CA ALA A 5 24.05 27.11 -14.24
C ALA A 5 23.50 26.75 -12.84
N ILE A 6 23.78 27.56 -11.82
CA ILE A 6 23.24 27.39 -10.46
C ILE A 6 21.71 27.52 -10.48
N THR A 7 21.17 28.55 -11.14
CA THR A 7 19.71 28.73 -11.28
C THR A 7 19.06 27.54 -11.98
N ALA A 8 19.68 27.01 -13.03
CA ALA A 8 19.17 25.83 -13.74
C ALA A 8 19.14 24.57 -12.85
N VAL A 9 20.18 24.38 -12.03
CA VAL A 9 20.23 23.26 -11.07
C VAL A 9 19.19 23.43 -9.96
N LEU A 10 19.01 24.63 -9.41
CA LEU A 10 17.98 24.92 -8.40
C LEU A 10 16.57 24.67 -8.95
N SER A 11 16.29 25.03 -10.20
CA SER A 11 15.02 24.72 -10.86
C SER A 11 14.78 23.21 -10.94
N LYS A 12 15.80 22.44 -11.36
CA LYS A 12 15.70 20.97 -11.43
C LYS A 12 15.49 20.33 -10.05
N PHE A 13 16.11 20.87 -9.00
CA PHE A 13 15.85 20.42 -7.63
C PHE A 13 14.41 20.69 -7.22
N GLY A 14 13.86 21.88 -7.54
CA GLY A 14 12.46 22.20 -7.26
C GLY A 14 11.48 21.28 -8.00
N GLU A 15 11.76 20.95 -9.26
CA GLU A 15 10.98 19.99 -10.04
C GLU A 15 11.06 18.58 -9.46
N LEU A 16 12.25 18.12 -9.11
CA LEU A 16 12.46 16.81 -8.49
C LEU A 16 11.72 16.70 -7.15
N ALA A 17 11.89 17.68 -6.26
CA ALA A 17 11.22 17.72 -4.96
C ALA A 17 9.70 17.71 -5.12
N SER A 18 9.17 18.49 -6.07
CA SER A 18 7.72 18.54 -6.35
C SER A 18 7.19 17.20 -6.85
N ARG A 19 7.95 16.51 -7.72
CA ARG A 19 7.60 15.20 -8.24
C ARG A 19 7.61 14.13 -7.14
N GLU A 20 8.65 14.11 -6.30
CA GLU A 20 8.74 13.17 -5.18
C GLU A 20 7.62 13.41 -4.16
N ALA A 21 7.32 14.67 -3.82
CA ALA A 21 6.22 15.01 -2.93
C ALA A 21 4.86 14.51 -3.49
N ALA A 22 4.60 14.68 -4.79
CA ALA A 22 3.38 14.17 -5.41
C ALA A 22 3.27 12.65 -5.32
N VAL A 23 4.38 11.93 -5.53
CA VAL A 23 4.43 10.47 -5.37
C VAL A 23 4.16 10.06 -3.92
N LEU A 24 4.75 10.73 -2.94
CA LEU A 24 4.52 10.45 -1.52
C LEU A 24 3.06 10.66 -1.12
N VAL A 25 2.41 11.71 -1.63
CA VAL A 25 0.98 11.94 -1.42
C VAL A 25 0.14 10.81 -2.01
N GLN A 26 0.44 10.37 -3.24
CA GLN A 26 -0.27 9.26 -3.88
C GLN A 26 -0.09 7.95 -3.09
N VAL A 27 1.14 7.61 -2.71
CA VAL A 27 1.44 6.42 -1.90
C VAL A 27 0.70 6.48 -0.55
N GLY A 28 0.66 7.64 0.10
CA GLY A 28 -0.10 7.82 1.34
C GLY A 28 -1.60 7.55 1.17
N ASN A 29 -2.20 8.04 0.08
CA ASN A 29 -3.60 7.77 -0.25
C ASN A 29 -3.85 6.28 -0.52
N ASP A 30 -2.97 5.61 -1.26
CA ASP A 30 -3.08 4.19 -1.56
C ASP A 30 -2.96 3.33 -0.30
N ILE A 31 -2.07 3.69 0.64
CA ILE A 31 -1.95 3.03 1.94
C ILE A 31 -3.24 3.19 2.76
N MET A 32 -3.83 4.39 2.79
CA MET A 32 -5.10 4.61 3.48
C MET A 32 -6.23 3.76 2.88
N LEU A 33 -6.32 3.73 1.55
CA LEU A 33 -7.32 2.91 0.85
C LEU A 33 -7.12 1.41 1.14
N LEU A 34 -5.87 0.94 1.16
CA LEU A 34 -5.55 -0.44 1.48
C LEU A 34 -5.96 -0.80 2.91
N ARG A 35 -5.63 0.07 3.89
CA ARG A 35 -6.06 -0.10 5.28
C ARG A 35 -7.58 -0.23 5.39
N ASP A 36 -8.30 0.70 4.78
CA ASP A 36 -9.77 0.71 4.85
C ASP A 36 -10.37 -0.56 4.22
N ARG A 37 -9.79 -1.07 3.13
CA ARG A 37 -10.18 -2.36 2.53
C ARG A 37 -9.89 -3.54 3.44
N LEU A 38 -8.72 -3.56 4.08
CA LEU A 38 -8.35 -4.64 5.02
C LEU A 38 -9.26 -4.66 6.25
N GLU A 39 -9.65 -3.49 6.78
CA GLU A 39 -10.64 -3.38 7.85
C GLU A 39 -12.00 -3.96 7.43
N TRP A 40 -12.46 -3.65 6.22
CA TRP A 40 -13.67 -4.22 5.63
C TRP A 40 -13.60 -5.74 5.50
N LEU A 41 -12.50 -6.25 4.94
CA LEU A 41 -12.26 -7.68 4.79
C LEU A 41 -12.24 -8.40 6.14
N GLN A 42 -11.61 -7.80 7.15
CA GLN A 42 -11.59 -8.34 8.51
C GLN A 42 -12.99 -8.41 9.13
N ALA A 43 -13.79 -7.34 8.99
CA ALA A 43 -15.18 -7.32 9.48
C ALA A 43 -16.03 -8.39 8.77
N PHE A 44 -15.84 -8.56 7.47
CA PHE A 44 -16.54 -9.56 6.67
C PHE A 44 -16.19 -10.99 7.09
N VAL A 45 -14.90 -11.33 7.23
CA VAL A 45 -14.47 -12.66 7.69
C VAL A 45 -15.07 -12.98 9.06
N ARG A 46 -15.11 -12.00 9.98
CA ARG A 46 -15.77 -12.18 11.28
C ARG A 46 -17.27 -12.49 11.14
N ASP A 47 -17.98 -11.84 10.22
CA ASP A 47 -19.40 -12.11 9.96
C ASP A 47 -19.61 -13.48 9.33
N ALA A 48 -18.80 -13.83 8.33
CA ALA A 48 -18.78 -15.15 7.70
C ALA A 48 -18.56 -16.28 8.72
N ASP A 49 -17.60 -16.11 9.64
CA ASP A 49 -17.34 -17.08 10.71
C ASP A 49 -18.50 -17.19 11.71
N ARG A 50 -19.28 -16.12 11.95
CA ARG A 50 -20.51 -16.19 12.75
C ARG A 50 -21.59 -16.97 12.01
N ARG A 51 -21.80 -16.68 10.72
CA ARG A 51 -22.81 -17.37 9.88
C ARG A 51 -22.49 -18.85 9.73
N ARG A 52 -21.23 -19.20 9.51
CA ARG A 52 -20.77 -20.60 9.40
C ARG A 52 -21.09 -21.43 10.65
N ARG A 53 -21.05 -20.82 11.84
CA ARG A 53 -21.42 -21.47 13.10
C ARG A 53 -22.93 -21.73 13.22
N LEU A 54 -23.75 -21.02 12.46
CA LEU A 54 -25.21 -21.16 12.42
C LEU A 54 -25.67 -22.09 11.28
N ALA A 55 -24.99 -22.06 10.12
CA ALA A 55 -25.11 -23.02 9.01
C ALA A 55 -23.94 -22.85 8.02
N SER A 56 -23.42 -23.95 7.45
CA SER A 56 -22.34 -23.89 6.45
C SER A 56 -22.89 -23.61 5.06
N ASP A 57 -22.68 -22.40 4.55
CA ASP A 57 -23.00 -22.01 3.17
C ASP A 57 -21.74 -22.02 2.29
N ASP A 58 -21.82 -22.67 1.13
CA ASP A 58 -20.73 -22.80 0.15
C ASP A 58 -20.22 -21.44 -0.35
N PHE A 59 -21.13 -20.46 -0.49
CA PHE A 59 -20.78 -19.10 -0.87
C PHE A 59 -19.87 -18.45 0.19
N THR A 60 -20.20 -18.63 1.47
CA THR A 60 -19.41 -18.14 2.60
C THR A 60 -18.00 -18.74 2.60
N ARG A 61 -17.84 -20.03 2.27
CA ARG A 61 -16.52 -20.68 2.21
C ARG A 61 -15.64 -20.13 1.08
N VAL A 62 -16.18 -19.96 -0.12
CA VAL A 62 -15.44 -19.45 -1.28
C VAL A 62 -14.98 -18.01 -1.02
N TRP A 63 -15.87 -17.17 -0.49
CA TRP A 63 -15.56 -15.79 -0.20
C TRP A 63 -14.52 -15.61 0.91
N VAL A 64 -14.59 -16.40 2.00
CA VAL A 64 -13.55 -16.37 3.05
C VAL A 64 -12.17 -16.72 2.49
N ARG A 65 -12.08 -17.67 1.56
CA ARG A 65 -10.82 -18.01 0.90
C ARG A 65 -10.28 -16.83 0.09
N GLN A 66 -11.10 -16.26 -0.79
CA GLN A 66 -10.69 -15.13 -1.63
C GLN A 66 -10.28 -13.90 -0.81
N THR A 67 -11.00 -13.62 0.28
CA THR A 67 -10.63 -12.54 1.20
C THR A 67 -9.27 -12.76 1.85
N ARG A 68 -8.95 -14.00 2.24
CA ARG A 68 -7.62 -14.33 2.76
C ARG A 68 -6.54 -14.17 1.71
N ASP A 69 -6.78 -14.64 0.49
CA ASP A 69 -5.83 -14.52 -0.62
C ASP A 69 -5.47 -13.03 -0.85
N VAL A 70 -6.47 -12.14 -0.91
CA VAL A 70 -6.24 -10.68 -1.05
C VAL A 70 -5.51 -10.07 0.15
N ALA A 71 -5.75 -10.56 1.37
CA ALA A 71 -5.06 -10.07 2.56
C ALA A 71 -3.57 -10.46 2.54
N PHE A 72 -3.23 -11.67 2.08
CA PHE A 72 -1.84 -12.10 1.92
C PHE A 72 -1.13 -11.34 0.80
N ASP A 73 -1.80 -11.11 -0.34
CA ASP A 73 -1.23 -10.29 -1.42
C ASP A 73 -0.91 -8.86 -0.94
N ALA A 74 -1.73 -8.30 -0.05
CA ALA A 74 -1.49 -7.00 0.58
C ALA A 74 -0.31 -7.02 1.56
N GLU A 75 -0.16 -8.10 2.35
CA GLU A 75 0.97 -8.32 3.25
C GLU A 75 2.29 -8.39 2.46
N ASP A 76 2.33 -9.19 1.39
CA ASP A 76 3.50 -9.32 0.51
C ASP A 76 3.89 -7.97 -0.13
N ALA A 77 2.91 -7.17 -0.54
CA ALA A 77 3.15 -5.85 -1.11
C ALA A 77 3.78 -4.87 -0.10
N LEU A 78 3.31 -4.91 1.15
CA LEU A 78 3.87 -4.11 2.24
C LEU A 78 5.29 -4.55 2.58
N ASP A 79 5.54 -5.86 2.69
CA ASP A 79 6.86 -6.42 2.96
C ASP A 79 7.86 -6.05 1.86
N HIS A 80 7.47 -6.10 0.59
CA HIS A 80 8.31 -5.67 -0.51
C HIS A 80 8.67 -4.17 -0.42
N PHE A 81 7.72 -3.34 -0.03
CA PHE A 81 7.95 -1.90 0.15
C PHE A 81 8.94 -1.62 1.29
N PHE A 82 8.77 -2.27 2.44
CA PHE A 82 9.69 -2.11 3.58
C PHE A 82 11.09 -2.65 3.26
N HIS A 83 11.20 -3.80 2.58
CA HIS A 83 12.48 -4.40 2.24
C HIS A 83 13.29 -3.55 1.25
N LYS A 84 12.64 -2.96 0.23
CA LYS A 84 13.29 -2.02 -0.70
C LYS A 84 13.83 -0.77 0.00
N ASN A 85 13.07 -0.20 0.93
CA ASN A 85 13.51 0.98 1.69
C ASN A 85 14.71 0.66 2.58
N TYR A 86 14.72 -0.51 3.23
CA TYR A 86 15.85 -0.96 4.05
C TYR A 86 17.13 -1.18 3.23
N MET A 87 17.02 -1.77 2.04
CA MET A 87 18.18 -2.05 1.17
C MET A 87 18.75 -0.78 0.51
N ASN A 88 17.91 0.22 0.23
CA ASN A 88 18.37 1.52 -0.28
C ASN A 88 19.05 2.36 0.81
N SER A 89 18.63 2.23 2.07
CA SER A 89 19.24 2.88 3.24
C SER A 89 20.66 2.37 3.56
N LEU A 90 21.03 1.16 3.13
CA LEU A 90 22.35 0.56 3.38
C LEU A 90 23.36 0.81 2.23
N ARG A 91 22.88 1.36 1.10
CA ARG A 91 23.69 1.67 -0.09
C ARG A 91 23.97 3.17 -0.25
N SER A 92 23.30 4.01 0.53
CA SER A 92 23.59 5.45 0.70
C SER A 92 24.56 5.66 1.85
#